data_AF-A0A3P7J0K4-F1
#
_entry.id   AF-A0A3P7J0K4-F1
#
_cell.length_a   1.000
_cell.length_b   1.000
_cell.length_c   1.000
_cell.angle_alpha   90.00
_cell.angle_beta   90.00
_cell.angle_gamma   90.00
#
_symmetry.space_group_name_H-M   'P 1'
#
loop_
_entity.id
_entity.type
_entity.pdbx_description
1 polymer ?
#
loop_
_entity_poly.entity_id
_entity_poly.type
_entity_poly.pdbx_seq_one_letter_code
_entity_poly.pdbx_strand_id
1 'polypeptide(L)'
;MKSYESLIVFAPSVEAFGGIIDAEEVKNFLDDGGNMLVAGGPNLGQAIRALALENGFEFDEPNSMVIDHINYDTHLDDGHHTTIVTTKEQLINAHLITGGNELSPVLYKGVAMVSHKENLLRLEVLRGAST
;
A
#
# COMPACT_ATOMS: atom_id res chain seq x y z
N MET A 1 -8.16 -3.10 28.75
CA MET A 1 -7.00 -2.25 28.43
C MET A 1 -6.42 -2.78 27.13
N LYS A 2 -6.38 -1.98 26.06
CA LYS A 2 -5.67 -2.36 24.83
C LYS A 2 -4.19 -2.59 25.18
N SER A 3 -3.62 -3.72 24.75
CA SER A 3 -2.21 -4.05 25.02
C SER A 3 -1.25 -3.39 24.03
N TYR A 4 -1.77 -2.97 22.87
CA TYR A 4 -1.02 -2.30 21.81
C TYR A 4 -1.80 -1.07 21.32
N GLU A 5 -1.07 -0.02 20.92
CA GLU A 5 -1.65 1.20 20.33
C GLU A 5 -1.52 1.24 18.80
N SER A 6 -0.50 0.55 18.27
CA SER A 6 -0.18 0.52 16.85
C SER A 6 0.16 -0.90 16.39
N LEU A 7 -0.25 -1.22 15.16
CA LEU A 7 0.01 -2.49 14.48
C LEU A 7 0.81 -2.24 13.19
N ILE A 8 1.90 -2.98 12.98
CA ILE A 8 2.68 -2.94 11.74
C ILE A 8 2.73 -4.34 11.15
N VAL A 9 2.31 -4.50 9.91
CA VAL A 9 2.25 -5.78 9.19
C VAL A 9 3.20 -5.74 8.01
N PHE A 10 4.39 -6.31 8.20
CA PHE A 10 5.39 -6.56 7.15
C PHE A 10 5.51 -8.05 6.86
N ALA A 11 4.37 -8.67 6.53
CA ALA A 11 4.24 -10.09 6.22
C ALA A 11 3.39 -10.25 4.95
N PRO A 12 3.90 -9.85 3.76
CA PRO A 12 3.08 -9.72 2.56
C PRO A 12 2.47 -11.05 2.10
N SER A 13 3.12 -12.19 2.36
CA SER A 13 2.70 -13.53 1.91
C SER A 13 1.93 -14.36 2.93
N VAL A 14 1.38 -13.71 3.96
CA VAL A 14 0.64 -14.44 5.01
C VAL A 14 -0.75 -14.82 4.52
N GLU A 15 -1.06 -16.12 4.55
CA GLU A 15 -2.39 -16.63 4.18
C GLU A 15 -3.41 -16.45 5.29
N ALA A 16 -2.99 -16.67 6.54
CA ALA A 16 -3.78 -16.44 7.73
C ALA A 16 -2.86 -16.04 8.89
N PHE A 17 -3.32 -15.10 9.71
CA PHE A 17 -2.59 -14.76 10.94
C PHE A 17 -2.77 -15.86 12.00
N GLY A 18 -1.87 -15.86 12.99
CA GLY A 18 -1.91 -16.84 14.08
C GLY A 18 -2.80 -16.40 15.24
N GLY A 19 -3.33 -17.39 15.97
CA GLY A 19 -4.09 -17.15 17.19
C GLY A 19 -5.49 -16.60 16.90
N ILE A 20 -5.83 -15.49 17.56
CA ILE A 20 -7.13 -14.81 17.44
C ILE A 20 -7.11 -13.65 16.45
N ILE A 21 -5.96 -13.39 15.81
CA ILE A 21 -5.83 -12.26 14.90
C ILE A 21 -6.44 -12.69 13.56
N ASP A 22 -7.43 -11.95 13.10
CA ASP A 22 -7.99 -12.02 11.76
C ASP A 22 -8.43 -10.63 11.30
N ALA A 23 -9.09 -10.53 10.14
CA ALA A 23 -9.52 -9.25 9.61
C ALA A 23 -10.58 -8.56 10.49
N GLU A 24 -11.44 -9.33 11.16
CA GLU A 24 -12.49 -8.80 12.05
C GLU A 24 -11.88 -8.24 13.34
N GLU A 25 -10.94 -8.96 13.95
CA GLU A 25 -10.25 -8.48 15.17
C GLU A 25 -9.40 -7.23 14.88
N VAL A 26 -8.74 -7.18 13.71
CA VAL A 26 -8.00 -5.98 13.30
C VAL A 26 -8.94 -4.80 13.06
N LYS A 27 -10.12 -5.04 12.48
CA LYS A 27 -11.15 -3.99 12.34
C LYS A 27 -11.59 -3.47 13.71
N ASN A 28 -11.89 -4.34 14.67
CA ASN A 28 -12.23 -3.92 16.04
C ASN A 28 -11.12 -3.09 16.68
N PHE A 29 -9.86 -3.49 16.47
CA PHE A 29 -8.70 -2.72 16.92
C PHE A 29 -8.66 -1.31 16.31
N LEU A 30 -8.98 -1.14 15.02
CA LEU A 30 -9.04 0.16 14.34
C LEU A 30 -10.22 1.00 14.84
N ASP A 31 -11.40 0.40 14.97
CA ASP A 31 -12.63 1.06 15.45
C ASP A 31 -12.45 1.61 16.88
N ASP A 32 -11.68 0.91 17.71
CA ASP A 32 -11.29 1.35 19.05
C ASP A 32 -10.14 2.40 19.05
N GLY A 33 -9.80 2.99 17.89
CA GLY A 33 -8.79 4.06 17.75
C GLY A 33 -7.33 3.59 17.62
N GLY A 34 -7.10 2.34 17.22
CA GLY A 34 -5.76 1.83 16.92
C GLY A 34 -5.22 2.33 15.58
N ASN A 35 -3.90 2.39 15.43
CA ASN A 35 -3.26 2.74 14.15
C ASN A 35 -2.66 1.51 13.48
N MET A 36 -2.75 1.43 12.15
CA MET A 36 -2.19 0.31 11.40
C MET A 36 -1.37 0.78 10.19
N LEU A 37 -0.24 0.12 9.97
CA LEU A 37 0.54 0.19 8.74
C LEU A 37 0.69 -1.23 8.16
N VAL A 38 0.30 -1.41 6.91
CA VAL A 38 0.42 -2.69 6.20
C VAL A 38 1.23 -2.48 4.93
N ALA A 39 2.20 -3.35 4.68
CA ALA A 39 2.91 -3.40 3.40
C ALA A 39 2.57 -4.68 2.66
N GLY A 40 2.05 -4.54 1.44
CA GLY A 40 1.92 -5.62 0.47
C GLY A 40 3.17 -5.78 -0.39
N GLY A 41 3.16 -6.77 -1.26
CA GLY A 41 4.23 -7.03 -2.23
C GLY A 41 3.77 -8.02 -3.30
N PRO A 42 4.57 -8.36 -4.30
CA PRO A 42 4.14 -9.24 -5.40
C PRO A 42 3.64 -10.62 -4.92
N ASN A 43 4.10 -11.10 -3.76
CA ASN A 43 3.67 -12.35 -3.16
C ASN A 43 2.51 -12.16 -2.15
N LEU A 44 1.45 -11.43 -2.53
CA LEU A 44 0.30 -11.19 -1.64
C LEU A 44 -0.36 -12.49 -1.16
N GLY A 45 -0.45 -12.65 0.16
CA GLY A 45 -1.25 -13.67 0.82
C GLY A 45 -2.67 -13.19 1.14
N GLN A 46 -3.58 -14.12 1.36
CA GLN A 46 -5.01 -13.81 1.53
C GLN A 46 -5.32 -12.91 2.73
N ALA A 47 -4.58 -13.00 3.82
CA ALA A 47 -4.84 -12.18 5.00
C ALA A 47 -4.60 -10.69 4.72
N ILE A 48 -3.56 -10.35 3.94
CA ILE A 48 -3.27 -8.96 3.56
C ILE A 48 -4.34 -8.40 2.62
N ARG A 49 -4.80 -9.22 1.67
CA ARG A 49 -5.89 -8.84 0.75
C ARG A 49 -7.19 -8.60 1.48
N ALA A 50 -7.55 -9.48 2.42
CA ALA A 50 -8.74 -9.32 3.25
C ALA A 50 -8.67 -8.04 4.10
N LEU A 51 -7.53 -7.76 4.74
CA LEU A 51 -7.34 -6.53 5.50
C LEU A 51 -7.51 -5.26 4.66
N ALA A 52 -6.95 -5.23 3.46
CA ALA A 52 -7.11 -4.09 2.55
C ALA A 52 -8.58 -3.90 2.15
N LEU A 53 -9.27 -4.99 1.80
CA LEU A 53 -10.65 -4.97 1.34
C LEU A 53 -11.61 -4.44 2.40
N GLU A 54 -11.45 -4.90 3.65
CA GLU A 54 -12.23 -4.41 4.80
C GLU A 54 -12.03 -2.90 5.06
N ASN A 55 -10.93 -2.32 4.57
CA ASN A 55 -10.60 -0.90 4.69
C ASN A 55 -10.86 -0.10 3.39
N GLY A 56 -11.52 -0.70 2.39
CA GLY A 56 -11.92 -0.03 1.14
C GLY A 56 -10.81 0.14 0.11
N PHE A 57 -9.78 -0.71 0.17
CA PHE A 57 -8.72 -0.82 -0.82
C PHE A 57 -8.70 -2.21 -1.43
N GLU A 58 -8.35 -2.30 -2.69
CA GLU A 58 -8.23 -3.57 -3.39
C GLU A 58 -6.83 -3.66 -4.01
N PHE A 59 -6.09 -4.68 -3.60
CA PHE A 59 -4.86 -5.04 -4.27
C PHE A 59 -5.16 -5.83 -5.54
N ASP A 60 -4.28 -5.69 -6.53
CA ASP A 60 -4.28 -6.54 -7.71
C ASP A 60 -3.89 -8.00 -7.37
N GLU A 61 -3.96 -8.88 -8.37
CA GLU A 61 -3.72 -10.31 -8.19
C GLU A 61 -2.31 -10.65 -7.69
N PRO A 62 -2.15 -11.73 -6.90
CA PRO A 62 -0.83 -12.23 -6.52
C PRO A 62 0.05 -12.50 -7.74
N ASN A 63 1.32 -12.16 -7.61
CA ASN A 63 2.37 -12.17 -8.64
C ASN A 63 2.22 -11.10 -9.73
N SER A 64 1.31 -10.15 -9.58
CA SER A 64 1.30 -8.94 -10.41
C SER A 64 2.28 -7.89 -9.90
N MET A 65 2.66 -6.96 -10.78
CA MET A 65 3.51 -5.82 -10.48
C MET A 65 3.02 -4.59 -11.26
N VAL A 66 3.24 -3.41 -10.70
CA VAL A 66 3.12 -2.16 -11.45
C VAL A 66 4.21 -2.13 -12.51
N ILE A 67 3.83 -1.79 -13.75
CA ILE A 67 4.73 -1.72 -14.90
C ILE A 67 4.55 -0.34 -15.56
N ASP A 68 5.65 0.34 -15.85
CA ASP A 68 5.67 1.60 -16.60
C ASP A 68 6.84 1.60 -17.58
N HIS A 69 6.54 1.68 -18.88
CA HIS A 69 7.56 1.64 -19.95
C HIS A 69 8.25 3.00 -20.19
N ILE A 70 7.78 4.06 -19.53
CA ILE A 70 8.26 5.43 -19.70
C ILE A 70 8.99 5.88 -18.42
N ASN A 71 8.41 5.63 -17.25
CA ASN A 71 8.94 6.11 -15.97
C ASN A 71 9.48 4.96 -15.11
N TYR A 72 10.58 4.35 -15.56
CA TYR A 72 11.29 3.30 -14.81
C TYR A 72 12.78 3.62 -14.67
N ASP A 73 13.42 3.00 -13.68
CA ASP A 73 14.84 3.17 -13.43
C ASP A 73 15.66 2.24 -14.34
N THR A 74 16.37 2.80 -15.31
CA THR A 74 17.13 2.01 -16.31
C THR A 74 18.36 1.30 -15.75
N HIS A 75 18.77 1.61 -14.51
CA HIS A 75 19.97 1.04 -13.90
C HIS A 75 19.64 -0.09 -12.92
N LEU A 76 18.54 0.03 -12.19
CA LEU A 76 18.10 -0.91 -11.15
C LEU A 76 16.99 -1.85 -11.64
N ASP A 77 16.33 -1.53 -12.75
CA ASP A 77 15.36 -2.45 -13.37
C ASP A 77 16.04 -3.66 -14.00
N ASP A 78 15.32 -4.78 -14.02
CA ASP A 78 15.77 -6.09 -14.53
C ASP A 78 15.35 -6.35 -15.99
N GLY A 79 14.83 -5.32 -16.68
CA GLY A 79 14.35 -5.38 -18.06
C GLY A 79 12.85 -5.61 -18.19
N HIS A 80 12.12 -5.72 -17.07
CA HIS A 80 10.65 -5.88 -17.07
C HIS A 80 9.90 -4.57 -16.83
N HIS A 81 10.61 -3.46 -16.62
CA HIS A 81 10.04 -2.13 -16.37
C HIS A 81 9.12 -2.08 -15.14
N THR A 82 9.59 -2.69 -14.06
CA THR A 82 8.85 -2.87 -12.77
C THR A 82 9.45 -2.03 -11.63
N THR A 83 10.65 -1.48 -11.81
CA THR A 83 11.24 -0.49 -10.90
C THR A 83 10.77 0.90 -11.32
N ILE A 84 9.62 1.32 -10.80
CA ILE A 84 8.92 2.55 -11.17
C ILE A 84 9.59 3.75 -10.52
N VAL A 85 9.81 4.81 -11.31
CA VAL A 85 10.26 6.11 -10.83
C VAL A 85 9.05 7.02 -10.70
N THR A 86 8.79 7.51 -9.49
CA THR A 86 7.74 8.51 -9.24
C THR A 86 8.36 9.83 -8.83
N THR A 87 7.68 10.92 -9.15
CA THR A 87 8.09 12.27 -8.80
C THR A 87 6.99 12.98 -8.01
N LYS A 88 7.26 14.22 -7.59
CA LYS A 88 6.31 15.02 -6.79
C LYS A 88 4.97 15.27 -7.51
N GLU A 89 4.93 15.16 -8.84
CA GLU A 89 3.74 15.35 -9.65
C GLU A 89 2.65 14.29 -9.36
N GLN A 90 3.04 13.11 -8.86
CA GLN A 90 2.10 12.06 -8.44
C GLN A 90 1.73 12.12 -6.94
N LEU A 91 2.36 13.02 -6.19
CA LEU A 91 2.17 13.13 -4.76
C LEU A 91 0.94 14.00 -4.45
N ILE A 92 0.20 13.66 -3.40
CA ILE A 92 -0.86 14.52 -2.91
C ILE A 92 -0.29 15.87 -2.42
N ASN A 93 -0.99 16.96 -2.73
CA ASN A 93 -0.62 18.29 -2.24
C ASN A 93 -1.09 18.49 -0.78
N ALA A 94 -0.40 17.85 0.17
CA ALA A 94 -0.72 17.91 1.60
C ALA A 94 0.54 17.90 2.48
N HIS A 95 1.03 19.09 2.85
CA HIS A 95 2.27 19.27 3.61
C HIS A 95 2.33 18.48 4.93
N LEU A 96 1.21 18.34 5.65
CA LEU A 96 1.17 17.59 6.91
C LEU A 96 1.42 16.08 6.73
N ILE A 97 1.10 15.52 5.55
CA ILE A 97 1.27 14.10 5.25
C ILE A 97 2.64 13.87 4.60
N THR A 98 3.03 14.74 3.66
CA THR A 98 4.21 14.53 2.81
C THR A 98 5.48 15.21 3.33
N GLY A 99 5.37 16.09 4.32
CA GLY A 99 6.48 16.91 4.81
C GLY A 99 6.87 18.06 3.87
N GLY A 100 6.14 18.29 2.77
CA GLY A 100 6.41 19.34 1.78
C GLY A 100 6.54 18.85 0.35
N ASN A 101 7.04 19.75 -0.52
CA ASN A 101 7.12 19.52 -1.97
C ASN A 101 8.55 19.23 -2.46
N GLU A 102 9.50 19.11 -1.53
CA GLU A 102 10.92 18.83 -1.80
C GLU A 102 11.19 17.32 -1.81
N LEU A 103 10.42 16.57 -2.60
CA LEU A 103 10.63 15.13 -2.76
C LEU A 103 11.57 14.91 -3.95
N SER A 104 12.74 14.30 -3.68
CA SER A 104 13.52 13.68 -4.75
C SER A 104 12.74 12.51 -5.36
N PRO A 105 13.02 12.10 -6.61
CA PRO A 105 12.35 10.95 -7.19
C PRO A 105 12.41 9.73 -6.26
N VAL A 106 11.28 9.04 -6.09
CA VAL A 106 11.15 7.85 -5.25
C VAL A 106 10.95 6.63 -6.13
N LEU A 107 11.60 5.54 -5.77
CA LEU A 107 11.47 4.26 -6.45
C LEU A 107 10.41 3.39 -5.78
N TYR A 108 9.60 2.73 -6.61
CA TYR A 108 8.62 1.75 -6.18
C TYR A 108 8.74 0.47 -7.01
N LYS A 109 8.71 -0.69 -6.35
CA LYS A 109 8.62 -2.00 -7.00
C LYS A 109 7.67 -2.89 -6.20
N GLY A 110 6.48 -3.15 -6.74
CA GLY A 110 5.45 -3.88 -6.02
C GLY A 110 4.14 -3.99 -6.78
N VAL A 111 3.12 -4.47 -6.08
CA VAL A 111 1.78 -4.75 -6.59
C VAL A 111 0.92 -3.49 -6.64
N ALA A 112 0.05 -3.38 -7.64
CA ALA A 112 -0.88 -2.27 -7.73
C ALA A 112 -1.96 -2.34 -6.63
N MET A 113 -2.45 -1.19 -6.21
CA MET A 113 -3.59 -1.06 -5.31
C MET A 113 -4.51 0.04 -5.80
N VAL A 114 -5.81 -0.21 -5.76
CA VAL A 114 -6.85 0.78 -6.07
C VAL A 114 -7.67 1.09 -4.83
N SER A 115 -8.22 2.30 -4.80
CA SER A 115 -9.08 2.75 -3.71
C SER A 115 -10.52 2.88 -4.20
N HIS A 116 -11.49 2.51 -3.37
CA HIS A 116 -12.90 2.51 -3.78
C HIS A 116 -13.41 3.95 -3.96
N LYS A 117 -13.90 4.29 -5.16
CA LYS A 117 -14.29 5.67 -5.50
C LYS A 117 -15.42 6.26 -4.65
N GLU A 118 -16.20 5.41 -4.00
CA GLU A 118 -17.30 5.77 -3.12
C GLU A 118 -16.85 6.04 -1.68
N ASN A 119 -15.65 5.58 -1.28
CA ASN A 119 -15.12 5.83 0.05
C ASN A 119 -14.62 7.28 0.14
N LEU A 120 -15.38 8.14 0.83
CA LEU A 120 -15.06 9.56 1.03
C LEU A 120 -13.89 9.79 1.98
N LEU A 121 -13.49 8.78 2.75
CA LEU A 121 -12.40 8.87 3.75
C LEU A 121 -11.04 8.46 3.17
N ARG A 122 -11.00 7.96 1.93
CA ARG A 122 -9.75 7.51 1.31
C ARG A 122 -8.84 8.69 0.98
N LEU A 123 -7.54 8.45 1.12
CA LEU A 123 -6.50 9.38 0.69
C LEU A 123 -5.50 8.61 -0.18
N GLU A 124 -5.30 9.09 -1.41
CA GLU A 124 -4.30 8.55 -2.33
C GLU A 124 -3.05 9.43 -2.23
N VAL A 125 -2.10 9.00 -1.39
CA VAL A 125 -0.88 9.78 -1.08
C VAL A 125 0.07 9.86 -2.27
N LEU A 126 0.23 8.75 -2.98
CA LEU A 126 1.09 8.62 -4.15
C LEU A 126 0.35 7.80 -5.21
N ARG A 127 0.37 8.26 -6.46
CA ARG A 127 -0.33 7.63 -7.60
C ARG A 127 0.66 7.19 -8.67
N GLY A 128 0.23 6.33 -9.58
CA GLY A 128 0.99 6.06 -10.81
C GLY A 128 0.97 7.25 -11.77
N ALA A 129 1.95 7.32 -12.66
CA ALA A 129 1.90 8.21 -13.82
C ALA A 129 0.78 7.77 -14.79
N SER A 130 0.41 8.63 -15.74
CA SER A 130 -0.71 8.38 -16.67
C SER A 130 -0.33 7.57 -17.91
N THR A 131 0.78 6.84 -17.86
CA THR A 131 1.45 6.18 -18.99
C THR A 131 1.25 4.68 -19.01
#